data_AF-A0A7U3USY5-F1
#
_entry.id   AF-A0A7U3USY5-F1
#
_cell.length_a   1.000
_cell.length_b   1.000
_cell.length_c   1.000
_cell.angle_alpha   90.00
_cell.angle_beta   90.00
_cell.angle_gamma   90.00
#
_symmetry.space_group_name_H-M   'P 1'
#
loop_
_entity.id
_entity.type
_entity.pdbx_description
1 polymer ?
#
loop_
_entity_poly.entity_id
_entity_poly.type
_entity_poly.pdbx_seq_one_letter_code
_entity_poly.pdbx_strand_id
1 'polypeptide(L)'
;MGTSGPRSRMNHRAVALEARSDRGVWKLAGVYPASTGGSSAARRIPNAVRMPSYAPAGTFEAYTAPAGDEGWAVWVRYVAGLPVPDPRPASMTYRVCDRGSGTEYVGVRIVTVTVAPECPVCGGPRGSAVPYRFHEDGDWFVVDKWKNPCGHVDPYVTVLAEHRKRVAQLEEAEQKAAAHAVAIGPADAGEYTEAVTLLHTAAAEIRGLHAKQAAQFLDLRGHGEAARRVMEEMKARSGHMSARQAALFLADLAAARAACSDCEDGRINYRGADGEFVSLRCRVCRKETVPSA
;
A
#
# COMPACT_ATOMS: atom_id res chain seq x y z
N MET A 1 -18.46 -3.75 -31.07
CA MET A 1 -17.54 -4.81 -31.55
C MET A 1 -16.13 -4.25 -31.46
N GLY A 2 -15.35 -4.61 -30.43
CA GLY A 2 -13.96 -4.15 -30.31
C GLY A 2 -13.05 -5.03 -31.16
N THR A 3 -12.46 -4.48 -32.21
CA THR A 3 -11.43 -5.16 -33.00
C THR A 3 -10.23 -5.40 -32.11
N SER A 4 -10.00 -6.65 -31.69
CA SER A 4 -8.78 -7.05 -31.01
C SER A 4 -7.63 -6.83 -31.97
N GLY A 5 -6.90 -5.72 -31.80
CA GLY A 5 -5.66 -5.47 -32.53
C GLY A 5 -4.68 -6.65 -32.36
N PRO A 6 -3.77 -6.84 -33.32
CA PRO A 6 -2.76 -7.90 -33.24
C PRO A 6 -1.99 -7.75 -31.93
N ARG A 7 -2.04 -8.77 -31.08
CA ARG A 7 -1.26 -8.81 -29.84
C ARG A 7 0.21 -8.80 -30.22
N SER A 8 0.87 -7.66 -30.04
CA SER A 8 2.32 -7.55 -30.21
C SER A 8 2.98 -8.63 -29.35
N ARG A 9 3.68 -9.57 -30.00
CA ARG A 9 4.43 -10.61 -29.27
C ARG A 9 5.49 -9.89 -28.45
N MET A 10 5.41 -10.04 -27.12
CA MET A 10 6.36 -9.43 -26.18
C MET A 10 7.77 -9.98 -26.43
N ASN A 11 8.66 -9.16 -26.97
CA ASN A 11 10.05 -9.55 -27.21
C ASN A 11 10.90 -9.29 -25.96
N HIS A 12 10.73 -10.13 -24.93
CA HIS A 12 11.44 -10.03 -23.65
C HIS A 12 12.96 -9.99 -23.82
N ARG A 13 13.52 -10.66 -24.84
CA ARG A 13 14.96 -10.64 -25.11
C ARG A 13 15.42 -9.24 -25.54
N ALA A 14 14.71 -8.60 -26.46
CA ALA A 14 15.03 -7.24 -26.91
C ALA A 14 14.92 -6.24 -25.76
N VAL A 15 13.82 -6.27 -24.99
CA VAL A 15 13.63 -5.36 -23.85
C VAL A 15 14.72 -5.56 -22.79
N ALA A 16 15.11 -6.80 -22.49
CA ALA A 16 16.16 -7.08 -21.52
C ALA A 16 17.54 -6.65 -22.01
N LEU A 17 17.81 -6.64 -23.32
CA LEU A 17 19.04 -6.08 -23.88
C LEU A 17 19.04 -4.55 -23.75
N GLU A 18 17.93 -3.90 -24.11
CA GLU A 18 17.78 -2.44 -23.98
C GLU A 18 17.91 -1.97 -22.53
N ALA A 19 17.28 -2.66 -21.59
CA ALA A 19 17.40 -2.36 -20.16
C ALA A 19 18.84 -2.55 -19.63
N ARG A 20 19.63 -3.48 -20.19
CA ARG A 20 21.06 -3.64 -19.86
C ARG A 20 21.90 -2.49 -20.40
N SER A 21 21.59 -2.01 -21.60
CA SER A 21 22.24 -0.84 -22.18
C SER A 21 21.95 0.42 -21.37
N ASP A 22 20.69 0.61 -20.96
CA ASP A 22 20.22 1.77 -20.20
C ASP A 22 20.02 1.43 -18.72
N ARG A 23 21.13 1.13 -18.03
CA ARG A 23 21.13 0.67 -16.63
C ARG A 23 20.36 1.65 -15.73
N GLY A 24 19.47 1.11 -14.88
CA GLY A 24 18.64 1.87 -13.95
C GLY A 24 17.39 2.52 -14.58
N VAL A 25 17.26 2.54 -15.91
CA VAL A 25 16.10 3.11 -16.61
C VAL A 25 15.00 2.06 -16.75
N TRP A 26 13.76 2.47 -16.48
CA TRP A 26 12.59 1.62 -16.65
C TRP A 26 12.21 1.46 -18.14
N LYS A 27 12.03 0.21 -18.57
CA LYS A 27 11.62 -0.20 -19.91
C LYS A 27 10.32 -1.00 -19.83
N LEU A 28 9.42 -0.80 -20.81
CA LEU A 28 8.18 -1.57 -20.89
C LEU A 28 8.48 -2.98 -21.42
N ALA A 29 8.25 -4.00 -20.61
CA ALA A 29 8.41 -5.40 -20.99
C ALA A 29 7.21 -5.97 -21.75
N GLY A 30 6.01 -5.46 -21.47
CA GLY A 30 4.78 -5.85 -22.16
C GLY A 30 3.53 -5.43 -21.39
N VAL A 31 2.38 -5.52 -22.04
CA VAL A 31 1.06 -5.26 -21.45
C VAL A 31 0.26 -6.54 -21.41
N TYR A 32 -0.26 -6.87 -20.23
CA TYR A 32 -1.01 -8.10 -19.95
C TYR A 32 -2.50 -7.76 -19.80
N PRO A 33 -3.41 -8.59 -20.34
CA PRO A 33 -4.84 -8.30 -20.26
C PRO A 33 -5.41 -8.38 -18.83
N ALA A 34 -4.72 -9.05 -17.91
CA ALA A 34 -5.17 -9.27 -16.54
C ALA A 34 -4.07 -8.99 -15.52
N SER A 35 -4.48 -8.46 -14.36
CA SER A 35 -3.59 -8.12 -13.24
C SER A 35 -2.77 -9.30 -12.76
N THR A 36 -3.38 -10.47 -12.69
CA THR A 36 -2.73 -11.72 -12.26
C THR A 36 -1.58 -12.12 -13.19
N GLY A 37 -1.76 -11.96 -14.51
CA GLY A 37 -0.73 -12.20 -15.52
C GLY A 37 0.44 -11.24 -15.40
N GLY A 38 0.15 -9.92 -15.36
CA GLY A 38 1.18 -8.89 -15.19
C GLY A 38 1.94 -9.03 -13.88
N SER A 39 1.23 -9.24 -12.77
CA SER A 39 1.83 -9.48 -11.44
C SER A 39 2.69 -10.74 -11.41
N SER A 40 2.23 -11.84 -12.03
CA SER A 40 3.03 -13.07 -12.11
C SER A 40 4.29 -12.86 -12.94
N ALA A 41 4.24 -12.10 -14.03
CA ALA A 41 5.42 -11.79 -14.83
C ALA A 41 6.41 -10.93 -14.04
N ALA A 42 5.95 -9.81 -13.45
CA ALA A 42 6.77 -8.93 -12.63
C ALA A 42 7.47 -9.67 -11.48
N ARG A 43 6.82 -10.66 -10.84
CA ARG A 43 7.43 -11.47 -9.78
C ARG A 43 8.51 -12.44 -10.27
N ARG A 44 8.39 -12.95 -11.49
CA ARG A 44 9.33 -13.95 -12.06
C ARG A 44 10.60 -13.31 -12.60
N ILE A 45 10.51 -12.08 -13.12
CA ILE A 45 11.62 -11.37 -13.78
C ILE A 45 12.85 -11.23 -12.86
N PRO A 46 12.73 -10.72 -11.60
CA PRO A 46 13.89 -10.60 -10.72
C PRO A 46 14.57 -11.94 -10.40
N ASN A 47 13.81 -13.04 -10.42
CA ASN A 47 14.32 -14.38 -10.11
C ASN A 47 14.76 -15.16 -11.36
N ALA A 48 14.60 -14.59 -12.56
CA ALA A 48 14.79 -15.26 -13.85
C ALA A 48 14.01 -16.59 -14.01
N VAL A 49 12.95 -16.81 -13.21
CA VAL A 49 12.20 -18.08 -13.17
C VAL A 49 11.38 -18.24 -14.45
N ARG A 50 11.77 -19.20 -15.29
CA ARG A 50 11.18 -19.43 -16.63
C ARG A 50 11.24 -18.19 -17.53
N MET A 51 12.20 -17.31 -17.28
CA MET A 51 12.40 -16.07 -18.05
C MET A 51 13.90 -15.82 -18.28
N PRO A 52 14.56 -16.67 -19.10
CA PRO A 52 16.02 -16.65 -19.26
C PRO A 52 16.57 -15.32 -19.81
N SER A 53 15.74 -14.52 -20.51
CA SER A 53 16.12 -13.19 -20.99
C SER A 53 16.55 -12.23 -19.88
N TYR A 54 16.07 -12.44 -18.65
CA TYR A 54 16.36 -11.61 -17.47
C TYR A 54 17.36 -12.25 -16.50
N ALA A 55 18.10 -13.29 -16.94
CA ALA A 55 19.19 -13.84 -16.15
C ALA A 55 20.42 -12.90 -16.09
N PRO A 56 21.26 -13.00 -15.04
CA PRO A 56 21.07 -13.85 -13.84
C PRO A 56 20.04 -13.27 -12.84
N ALA A 57 19.58 -14.10 -11.91
CA ALA A 57 18.67 -13.67 -10.85
C ALA A 57 19.27 -12.52 -10.01
N GLY A 58 18.42 -11.60 -9.56
CA GLY A 58 18.80 -10.39 -8.81
C GLY A 58 19.30 -9.23 -9.69
N THR A 59 19.39 -9.40 -11.01
CA THR A 59 19.92 -8.34 -11.90
C THR A 59 18.87 -7.39 -12.47
N PHE A 60 17.59 -7.74 -12.33
CA PHE A 60 16.48 -6.92 -12.78
C PHE A 60 15.52 -6.66 -11.62
N GLU A 61 14.94 -5.46 -11.64
CA GLU A 61 13.71 -5.18 -10.92
C GLU A 61 12.55 -5.13 -11.89
N ALA A 62 11.36 -5.43 -11.39
CA ALA A 62 10.14 -5.32 -12.15
C ALA A 62 8.97 -4.92 -11.27
N TYR A 63 8.03 -4.16 -11.85
CA TYR A 63 6.72 -3.92 -11.25
C TYR A 63 5.63 -4.03 -12.31
N THR A 64 4.39 -4.08 -11.84
CA THR A 64 3.22 -3.98 -12.70
C THR A 64 2.36 -2.78 -12.31
N ALA A 65 1.73 -2.15 -13.29
CA ALA A 65 0.83 -1.04 -13.08
C ALA A 65 -0.31 -1.07 -14.10
N PRO A 66 -1.49 -0.51 -13.78
CA PRO A 66 -2.55 -0.30 -14.76
C PRO A 66 -2.05 0.55 -15.93
N ALA A 67 -2.42 0.18 -17.16
CA ALA A 67 -2.08 0.86 -18.40
C ALA A 67 -3.36 1.29 -19.12
N GLY A 68 -4.10 2.22 -18.51
CA GLY A 68 -5.40 2.66 -19.00
C GLY A 68 -6.33 1.48 -19.27
N ASP A 69 -6.91 1.46 -20.47
CA ASP A 69 -7.83 0.41 -20.92
C ASP A 69 -7.13 -0.81 -21.55
N GLU A 70 -5.80 -0.76 -21.72
CA GLU A 70 -5.02 -1.83 -22.39
C GLU A 70 -4.69 -3.01 -21.47
N GLY A 71 -4.83 -2.81 -20.15
CA GLY A 71 -4.60 -3.83 -19.12
C GLY A 71 -3.51 -3.44 -18.14
N TRP A 72 -2.52 -4.32 -17.97
CA TRP A 72 -1.51 -4.26 -16.92
C TRP A 72 -0.11 -4.28 -17.53
N ALA A 73 0.53 -3.12 -17.58
CA ALA A 73 1.90 -3.00 -18.03
C ALA A 73 2.85 -3.64 -17.01
N VAL A 74 3.90 -4.28 -17.53
CA VAL A 74 5.05 -4.75 -16.75
C VAL A 74 6.26 -3.94 -17.17
N TRP A 75 6.86 -3.27 -16.20
CA TRP A 75 8.04 -2.44 -16.39
C TRP A 75 9.23 -3.11 -15.72
N VAL A 76 10.40 -3.02 -16.36
CA VAL A 76 11.64 -3.64 -15.89
C VAL A 76 12.79 -2.63 -15.92
N ARG A 77 13.74 -2.75 -15.01
CA ARG A 77 15.03 -2.03 -15.09
C ARG A 77 16.16 -2.96 -14.71
N TYR A 78 17.31 -2.80 -15.36
CA TYR A 78 18.52 -3.55 -14.99
C TYR A 78 19.26 -2.82 -13.87
N VAL A 79 19.55 -3.53 -12.77
CA VAL A 79 20.10 -2.96 -11.53
C VAL A 79 21.45 -3.54 -11.14
N ALA A 80 21.92 -4.59 -11.80
CA ALA A 80 23.20 -5.22 -11.44
C ALA A 80 24.35 -4.21 -11.49
N GLY A 81 25.17 -4.18 -10.44
CA GLY A 81 26.34 -3.30 -10.31
C GLY A 81 26.01 -1.81 -10.16
N LEU A 82 24.76 -1.45 -9.94
CA LEU A 82 24.38 -0.12 -9.45
C LEU A 82 24.34 -0.16 -7.91
N PRO A 83 24.46 0.99 -7.23
CA PRO A 83 24.04 1.09 -5.84
C PRO A 83 22.61 0.54 -5.71
N VAL A 84 22.29 -0.08 -4.58
CA VAL A 84 20.93 -0.55 -4.29
C VAL A 84 19.98 0.62 -4.55
N PRO A 85 19.12 0.55 -5.59
CA PRO A 85 18.34 1.71 -5.97
C PRO A 85 17.31 1.97 -4.88
N ASP A 86 16.96 3.24 -4.68
CA ASP A 86 15.90 3.59 -3.76
C ASP A 86 14.61 2.83 -4.13
N PRO A 87 13.87 2.34 -3.13
CA PRO A 87 12.58 1.72 -3.39
C PRO A 87 11.69 2.73 -4.10
N ARG A 88 10.92 2.24 -5.07
CA ARG A 88 9.97 3.08 -5.81
C ARG A 88 9.04 3.78 -4.81
N PRO A 89 8.87 5.11 -4.87
CA PRO A 89 8.01 5.81 -3.94
C PRO A 89 6.57 5.30 -4.08
N ALA A 90 5.84 5.21 -2.96
CA ALA A 90 4.43 4.79 -2.97
C ALA A 90 3.49 5.86 -3.56
N SER A 91 3.95 7.10 -3.63
CA SER A 91 3.24 8.25 -4.19
C SER A 91 4.23 9.35 -4.58
N MET A 92 3.82 10.24 -5.48
CA MET A 92 4.55 11.45 -5.87
C MET A 92 3.78 12.68 -5.42
N THR A 93 4.51 13.76 -5.15
CA THR A 93 3.93 15.06 -4.78
C THR A 93 4.32 16.12 -5.80
N TYR A 94 3.35 16.90 -6.25
CA TYR A 94 3.55 18.00 -7.20
C TYR A 94 2.81 19.25 -6.73
N ARG A 95 3.33 20.42 -7.09
CA ARG A 95 2.60 21.70 -7.02
C ARG A 95 1.98 21.96 -8.38
N VAL A 96 0.66 21.97 -8.47
CA VAL A 96 -0.05 22.18 -9.73
C VAL A 96 -0.96 23.39 -9.62
N CYS A 97 -1.23 24.06 -10.74
CA CYS A 97 -2.23 25.11 -10.77
C CYS A 97 -3.64 24.52 -10.91
N ASP A 98 -4.53 24.92 -10.01
CA ASP A 98 -5.96 24.65 -10.01
C ASP A 98 -6.70 25.95 -10.33
N ARG A 99 -7.34 25.98 -11.51
CA ARG A 99 -8.19 27.10 -11.97
C ARG A 99 -9.66 26.88 -11.63
N GLY A 100 -9.97 25.91 -10.77
CA GLY A 100 -11.32 25.45 -10.49
C GLY A 100 -11.77 24.38 -11.50
N SER A 101 -12.93 23.79 -11.22
CA SER A 101 -13.61 22.83 -12.10
C SER A 101 -14.99 23.31 -12.55
N GLY A 102 -15.40 24.49 -12.09
CA GLY A 102 -16.65 25.13 -12.49
C GLY A 102 -16.53 25.85 -13.84
N THR A 103 -17.66 26.34 -14.32
CA THR A 103 -17.73 27.19 -15.53
C THR A 103 -17.22 28.60 -15.30
N GLU A 104 -17.20 29.06 -14.05
CA GLU A 104 -16.72 30.39 -13.67
C GLU A 104 -15.22 30.36 -13.35
N TYR A 105 -14.52 31.39 -13.80
CA TYR A 105 -13.12 31.60 -13.46
C TYR A 105 -12.98 32.06 -12.01
N VAL A 106 -12.22 31.31 -11.20
CA VAL A 106 -12.01 31.59 -9.77
C VAL A 106 -10.58 32.02 -9.44
N GLY A 107 -9.77 32.33 -10.46
CA GLY A 107 -8.35 32.63 -10.31
C GLY A 107 -7.46 31.39 -10.24
N VAL A 108 -6.14 31.61 -10.27
CA VAL A 108 -5.12 30.56 -10.15
C VAL A 108 -4.84 30.25 -8.68
N ARG A 109 -5.01 28.98 -8.27
CA ARG A 109 -4.57 28.48 -6.96
C ARG A 109 -3.47 27.45 -7.13
N ILE A 110 -2.43 27.50 -6.29
CA ILE A 110 -1.37 26.49 -6.29
C ILE A 110 -1.67 25.46 -5.23
N VAL A 111 -1.90 24.22 -5.65
CA VAL A 111 -2.26 23.11 -4.78
C VAL A 111 -1.15 22.07 -4.81
N THR A 112 -0.73 21.63 -3.61
CA THR A 112 0.14 20.48 -3.47
C THR A 112 -0.70 19.21 -3.56
N VAL A 113 -0.48 18.40 -4.58
CA VAL A 113 -1.23 17.19 -4.86
C VAL A 113 -0.37 15.96 -4.66
N THR A 114 -0.97 14.91 -4.10
CA THR A 114 -0.37 13.57 -3.98
C THR A 114 -1.04 12.61 -4.94
N VAL A 115 -0.25 11.97 -5.81
CA VAL A 115 -0.70 11.08 -6.89
C VAL A 115 0.13 9.80 -6.96
N ALA A 116 -0.30 8.84 -7.78
CA ALA A 116 0.43 7.60 -8.01
C ALA A 116 1.78 7.86 -8.71
N PRO A 117 2.82 7.06 -8.43
CA PRO A 117 4.13 7.20 -9.07
C PRO A 117 4.13 6.79 -10.55
N GLU A 118 3.03 6.26 -11.08
CA GLU A 118 2.91 5.78 -12.45
C GLU A 118 2.08 6.71 -13.34
N CYS A 119 2.49 6.83 -14.60
CA CYS A 119 1.76 7.49 -15.66
C CYS A 119 0.37 6.84 -15.81
N PRO A 120 -0.73 7.62 -15.78
CA PRO A 120 -2.08 7.06 -15.80
C PRO A 120 -2.44 6.41 -17.15
N VAL A 121 -1.68 6.71 -18.21
CA VAL A 121 -1.90 6.18 -19.56
C VAL A 121 -1.27 4.80 -19.73
N CYS A 122 0.02 4.64 -19.44
CA CYS A 122 0.75 3.40 -19.73
C CYS A 122 1.33 2.68 -18.51
N GLY A 123 1.11 3.19 -17.31
CA GLY A 123 1.64 2.63 -16.06
C GLY A 123 3.16 2.77 -15.90
N GLY A 124 3.86 3.47 -16.80
CA GLY A 124 5.30 3.73 -16.67
C GLY A 124 5.63 4.71 -15.54
N PRO A 125 6.89 4.86 -15.12
CA PRO A 125 7.21 5.78 -14.03
C PRO A 125 6.87 7.22 -14.41
N ARG A 126 6.36 8.02 -13.47
CA ARG A 126 6.26 9.47 -13.66
C ARG A 126 7.61 10.14 -13.53
N GLY A 127 7.74 11.28 -14.20
CA GLY A 127 8.93 12.14 -14.05
C GLY A 127 8.99 12.80 -12.68
N SER A 128 10.20 13.18 -12.28
CA SER A 128 10.43 14.01 -11.08
C SER A 128 9.93 15.43 -11.29
N ALA A 129 9.45 16.04 -10.20
CA ALA A 129 9.01 17.44 -10.18
C ALA A 129 10.19 18.40 -10.41
N VAL A 130 10.00 19.36 -11.33
CA VAL A 130 10.93 20.45 -11.62
C VAL A 130 10.18 21.78 -11.48
N PRO A 131 10.60 22.69 -10.58
CA PRO A 131 9.95 23.97 -10.41
C PRO A 131 9.90 24.78 -11.71
N TYR A 132 8.75 25.38 -11.99
CA TYR A 132 8.50 26.22 -13.14
C TYR A 132 7.71 27.46 -12.73
N ARG A 133 8.26 28.62 -13.06
CA ARG A 133 7.65 29.92 -12.77
C ARG A 133 6.88 30.41 -14.00
N PHE A 134 5.66 30.91 -13.78
CA PHE A 134 4.83 31.53 -14.84
C PHE A 134 4.06 32.72 -14.29
N HIS A 135 3.56 33.57 -15.18
CA HIS A 135 2.82 34.78 -14.87
C HIS A 135 1.38 34.66 -15.40
N GLU A 136 0.39 34.89 -14.55
CA GLU A 136 -1.05 34.82 -14.88
C GLU A 136 -1.80 35.78 -13.94
N ASP A 137 -2.84 36.46 -14.42
CA ASP A 137 -3.62 37.45 -13.66
C ASP A 137 -2.84 38.60 -12.99
N GLY A 138 -1.66 38.94 -13.54
CA GLY A 138 -0.81 39.99 -12.95
C GLY A 138 0.07 39.52 -11.79
N ASP A 139 -0.01 38.24 -11.43
CA ASP A 139 0.79 37.62 -10.38
C ASP A 139 1.77 36.58 -10.94
N TRP A 140 2.83 36.31 -10.18
CA TRP A 140 3.81 35.27 -10.50
C TRP A 140 3.59 34.04 -9.63
N PHE A 141 3.44 32.88 -10.26
CA PHE A 141 3.23 31.61 -9.59
C PHE A 141 4.38 30.63 -9.85
N VAL A 142 4.54 29.64 -8.97
CA VAL A 142 5.48 28.53 -9.13
C VAL A 142 4.72 27.21 -9.05
N VAL A 143 4.80 26.42 -10.10
CA VAL A 143 4.28 25.04 -10.20
C VAL A 143 5.42 24.08 -10.46
N ASP A 144 5.14 22.78 -10.48
CA ASP A 144 6.08 21.75 -10.88
C ASP A 144 5.74 21.25 -12.29
N LYS A 145 6.73 21.20 -13.17
CA LYS A 145 6.69 20.46 -14.44
C LYS A 145 7.40 19.13 -14.25
N TRP A 146 6.98 18.13 -15.00
CA TRP A 146 7.70 16.85 -15.06
C TRP A 146 7.61 16.30 -16.48
N LYS A 147 8.55 15.40 -16.79
CA LYS A 147 8.58 14.68 -18.06
C LYS A 147 8.55 13.19 -17.77
N ASN A 148 7.49 12.52 -18.19
CA ASN A 148 7.40 11.07 -18.07
C ASN A 148 8.38 10.41 -19.05
N PRO A 149 9.24 9.48 -18.62
CA PRO A 149 10.13 8.74 -19.51
C PRO A 149 9.40 7.99 -20.63
N CYS A 150 8.13 7.65 -20.43
CA CYS A 150 7.27 7.01 -21.44
C CYS A 150 6.77 7.96 -22.54
N GLY A 151 7.04 9.27 -22.45
CA GLY A 151 6.65 10.27 -23.45
C GLY A 151 5.21 10.80 -23.32
N HIS A 152 4.34 10.15 -22.55
CA HIS A 152 2.98 10.65 -22.33
C HIS A 152 2.95 11.95 -21.52
N VAL A 153 2.13 12.90 -21.96
CA VAL A 153 1.83 14.13 -21.24
C VAL A 153 0.84 13.83 -20.12
N ASP A 154 1.10 14.36 -18.93
CA ASP A 154 0.24 14.24 -17.76
C ASP A 154 -0.29 15.63 -17.39
N PRO A 155 -1.45 16.03 -17.94
CA PRO A 155 -1.93 17.40 -17.78
C PRO A 155 -2.41 17.64 -16.35
N TYR A 156 -2.18 18.84 -15.81
CA TYR A 156 -2.52 19.18 -14.43
C TYR A 156 -3.98 18.89 -14.05
N VAL A 157 -4.92 19.04 -14.98
CA VAL A 157 -6.34 18.68 -14.76
C VAL A 157 -6.55 17.20 -14.43
N THR A 158 -5.79 16.30 -15.08
CA THR A 158 -5.85 14.86 -14.81
C THR A 158 -5.22 14.53 -13.46
N VAL A 159 -4.10 15.16 -13.13
CA VAL A 159 -3.45 15.03 -11.82
C VAL A 159 -4.35 15.52 -10.68
N LEU A 160 -5.04 16.64 -10.88
CA LEU A 160 -6.02 17.16 -9.92
C LEU A 160 -7.20 16.20 -9.73
N ALA A 161 -7.73 15.64 -10.82
CA ALA A 161 -8.81 14.66 -10.76
C ALA A 161 -8.39 13.38 -10.02
N GLU A 162 -7.19 12.87 -10.33
CA GLU A 162 -6.60 11.73 -9.63
C GLU A 162 -6.42 12.00 -8.14
N HIS A 163 -5.89 13.17 -7.79
CA HIS A 163 -5.72 13.57 -6.40
C HIS A 163 -7.05 13.63 -5.65
N ARG A 164 -8.08 14.25 -6.24
CA ARG A 164 -9.44 14.30 -5.66
C ARG A 164 -10.02 12.90 -5.46
N LYS A 165 -9.86 12.01 -6.45
CA LYS A 165 -10.28 10.60 -6.33
C LYS A 165 -9.58 9.90 -5.18
N ARG A 166 -8.26 10.11 -5.02
CA ARG A 166 -7.48 9.53 -3.92
C ARG A 166 -7.94 10.06 -2.57
N VAL A 167 -8.19 11.36 -2.43
CA VAL A 167 -8.72 11.96 -1.20
C VAL A 167 -10.07 11.35 -0.84
N ALA A 168 -11.00 11.28 -1.80
CA ALA A 168 -12.31 10.67 -1.58
C ALA A 168 -12.21 9.19 -1.15
N GLN A 169 -11.29 8.41 -1.75
CA GLN A 169 -11.05 7.02 -1.36
C GLN A 169 -10.49 6.89 0.07
N LEU A 170 -9.62 7.81 0.49
CA LEU A 170 -9.09 7.84 1.85
C LEU A 170 -10.18 8.21 2.86
N GLU A 171 -11.02 9.20 2.54
CA GLU A 171 -12.17 9.58 3.36
C GLU A 171 -13.18 8.44 3.49
N GLU A 172 -13.53 7.75 2.39
CA GLU A 172 -14.42 6.58 2.40
C GLU A 172 -13.81 5.44 3.24
N ALA A 173 -12.51 5.17 3.11
CA ALA A 173 -11.83 4.17 3.90
C ALA A 173 -11.81 4.53 5.40
N GLU A 174 -11.61 5.81 5.74
CA GLU A 174 -11.69 6.30 7.11
C GLU A 174 -13.11 6.17 7.68
N GLN A 175 -14.13 6.52 6.90
CA GLN A 175 -15.53 6.37 7.28
C GLN A 175 -15.90 4.90 7.50
N LYS A 176 -15.49 3.99 6.62
CA LYS A 176 -15.70 2.54 6.80
C LYS A 176 -14.99 2.01 8.04
N ALA A 177 -13.76 2.46 8.28
CA ALA A 177 -13.02 2.08 9.48
C ALA A 177 -13.70 2.61 10.76
N ALA A 178 -14.23 3.84 10.73
CA ALA A 178 -14.99 4.42 11.83
C ALA A 178 -16.32 3.67 12.06
N ALA A 179 -17.06 3.35 11.00
CA ALA A 179 -18.31 2.59 11.08
C ALA A 179 -18.08 1.17 11.63
N HIS A 180 -17.01 0.50 11.20
CA HIS A 180 -16.59 -0.79 11.74
C HIS A 180 -16.24 -0.70 13.22
N ALA A 181 -15.55 0.38 13.64
CA ALA A 181 -15.24 0.61 15.05
C ALA A 181 -16.48 0.84 15.91
N VAL A 182 -17.49 1.53 15.38
CA VAL A 182 -18.77 1.71 16.07
C VAL A 182 -19.53 0.38 16.13
N ALA A 183 -19.55 -0.40 15.05
CA ALA A 183 -20.27 -1.66 14.96
C ALA A 183 -19.74 -2.73 15.92
N ILE A 184 -18.43 -2.76 16.16
CA ILE A 184 -17.83 -3.71 17.10
C ILE A 184 -18.09 -3.29 18.55
N GLY A 185 -18.28 -2.00 18.83
CA GLY A 185 -18.54 -1.49 20.18
C GLY A 185 -17.45 -1.83 21.21
N PRO A 186 -17.37 -1.10 22.34
CA PRO A 186 -16.49 -1.50 23.42
C PRO A 186 -17.00 -2.78 24.13
N ALA A 187 -18.31 -3.02 24.14
CA ALA A 187 -18.92 -4.14 24.86
C ALA A 187 -18.58 -5.54 24.29
N ASP A 188 -18.27 -5.64 23.00
CA ASP A 188 -18.02 -6.92 22.35
C ASP A 188 -16.53 -7.29 22.26
N ALA A 189 -15.64 -6.52 22.91
CA ALA A 189 -14.21 -6.77 22.95
C ALA A 189 -13.78 -7.77 24.05
N GLY A 190 -14.71 -8.49 24.67
CA GLY A 190 -14.42 -9.57 25.63
C GLY A 190 -13.44 -9.16 26.73
N GLU A 191 -12.35 -9.90 26.88
CA GLU A 191 -11.29 -9.63 27.87
C GLU A 191 -10.53 -8.30 27.62
N TYR A 192 -10.67 -7.69 26.44
CA TYR A 192 -10.04 -6.43 26.08
C TYR A 192 -10.98 -5.22 26.15
N THR A 193 -12.23 -5.39 26.62
CA THR A 193 -13.26 -4.33 26.72
C THR A 193 -12.76 -3.04 27.39
N GLU A 194 -12.12 -3.15 28.56
CA GLU A 194 -11.61 -1.98 29.29
C GLU A 194 -10.47 -1.29 28.54
N ALA A 195 -9.53 -2.07 27.97
CA ALA A 195 -8.42 -1.55 27.17
C ALA A 195 -8.92 -0.83 25.91
N VAL A 196 -9.89 -1.41 25.21
CA VAL A 196 -10.53 -0.80 24.02
C VAL A 196 -11.21 0.51 24.39
N THR A 197 -11.95 0.53 25.51
CA THR A 197 -12.62 1.74 26.01
C THR A 197 -11.60 2.84 26.33
N LEU A 198 -10.51 2.51 27.02
CA LEU A 198 -9.42 3.45 27.32
C LEU A 198 -8.78 4.04 26.06
N LEU A 199 -8.54 3.21 25.04
CA LEU A 199 -7.99 3.69 23.77
C LEU A 199 -8.95 4.60 23.00
N HIS A 200 -10.25 4.31 23.02
CA HIS A 200 -11.25 5.18 22.40
C HIS A 200 -11.29 6.56 23.07
N THR A 201 -11.31 6.61 24.41
CA THR A 201 -11.27 7.86 25.17
C THR A 201 -9.98 8.63 24.88
N ALA A 202 -8.82 7.97 24.97
CA ALA A 202 -7.53 8.61 24.70
C ALA A 202 -7.41 9.12 23.25
N ALA A 203 -7.97 8.40 22.27
CA ALA A 203 -7.96 8.82 20.87
C ALA A 203 -8.95 9.96 20.56
N ALA A 204 -9.94 10.20 21.42
CA ALA A 204 -10.83 11.36 21.33
C ALA A 204 -10.16 12.63 21.89
N GLU A 205 -9.37 12.49 22.95
CA GLU A 205 -8.69 13.61 23.62
C GLU A 205 -7.36 13.99 22.93
N ILE A 206 -6.60 13.01 22.43
CA ILE A 206 -5.25 13.20 21.92
C ILE A 206 -5.23 13.02 20.41
N ARG A 207 -5.16 14.15 19.68
CA ARG A 207 -5.04 14.13 18.22
C ARG A 207 -3.70 13.53 17.80
N GLY A 208 -3.73 12.53 16.92
CA GLY A 208 -2.52 11.90 16.39
C GLY A 208 -1.88 10.83 17.29
N LEU A 209 -2.60 10.32 18.30
CA LEU A 209 -2.11 9.24 19.16
C LEU A 209 -1.79 7.97 18.33
N HIS A 210 -0.50 7.61 18.26
CA HIS A 210 -0.03 6.45 17.48
C HIS A 210 0.08 5.18 18.35
N ALA A 211 0.13 4.00 17.71
CA ALA A 211 0.04 2.70 18.39
C ALA A 211 1.11 2.46 19.46
N LYS A 212 2.35 2.92 19.25
CA LYS A 212 3.38 2.84 20.31
C LYS A 212 3.02 3.65 21.56
N GLN A 213 2.45 4.85 21.43
CA GLN A 213 1.94 5.62 22.57
C GLN A 213 0.71 4.95 23.17
N ALA A 214 -0.19 4.41 22.34
CA ALA A 214 -1.36 3.67 22.79
C ALA A 214 -0.99 2.43 23.63
N ALA A 215 0.02 1.67 23.21
CA ALA A 215 0.52 0.52 23.96
C ALA A 215 1.14 0.94 25.30
N GLN A 216 1.98 1.99 25.31
CA GLN A 216 2.52 2.54 26.55
C GLN A 216 1.41 3.04 27.49
N PHE A 217 0.39 3.69 26.95
CA PHE A 217 -0.77 4.15 27.71
C PHE A 217 -1.54 3.00 28.33
N LEU A 218 -1.76 1.90 27.60
CA LEU A 218 -2.39 0.69 28.12
C LEU A 218 -1.57 0.04 29.24
N ASP A 219 -0.26 -0.08 29.05
CA ASP A 219 0.65 -0.67 30.03
C ASP A 219 0.66 0.11 31.35
N LEU A 220 0.74 1.45 31.27
CA LEU A 220 0.65 2.34 32.44
C LEU A 220 -0.68 2.24 33.19
N ARG A 221 -1.74 1.76 32.53
CA ARG A 221 -3.08 1.56 33.11
C ARG A 221 -3.33 0.12 33.56
N GLY A 222 -2.31 -0.74 33.53
CA GLY A 222 -2.41 -2.14 33.98
C GLY A 222 -2.89 -3.12 32.92
N HIS A 223 -3.05 -2.70 31.66
CA HIS A 223 -3.47 -3.56 30.55
C HIS A 223 -2.28 -4.09 29.75
N GLY A 224 -1.30 -4.69 30.43
CA GLY A 224 -0.02 -5.13 29.84
C GLY A 224 -0.16 -6.15 28.70
N GLU A 225 -1.11 -7.09 28.81
CA GLU A 225 -1.36 -8.05 27.71
C GLU A 225 -1.91 -7.34 26.46
N ALA A 226 -2.86 -6.41 26.61
CA ALA A 226 -3.38 -5.63 25.49
C ALA A 226 -2.28 -4.77 24.85
N ALA A 227 -1.45 -4.11 25.66
CA ALA A 227 -0.30 -3.33 25.21
C ALA A 227 0.68 -4.18 24.36
N ARG A 228 1.01 -5.38 24.85
CA ARG A 228 1.88 -6.33 24.13
C ARG A 228 1.29 -6.73 22.78
N ARG A 229 -0.01 -7.06 22.72
CA ARG A 229 -0.69 -7.44 21.47
C ARG A 229 -0.68 -6.30 20.45
N VAL A 230 -0.92 -5.06 20.88
CA VAL A 230 -0.84 -3.88 20.01
C VAL A 230 0.57 -3.72 19.43
N MET A 231 1.62 -3.90 20.24
CA MET A 231 3.01 -3.82 19.77
C MET A 231 3.38 -4.92 18.78
N GLU A 232 2.94 -6.15 19.03
CA GLU A 232 3.14 -7.29 18.11
C GLU A 232 2.49 -7.02 16.75
N GLU A 233 1.25 -6.55 16.74
CA GLU A 233 0.52 -6.25 15.51
C GLU A 233 1.13 -5.06 14.76
N MET A 234 1.54 -4.01 15.47
CA MET A 234 2.27 -2.87 14.89
C MET A 234 3.56 -3.35 14.20
N LYS A 235 4.33 -4.24 14.84
CA LYS A 235 5.55 -4.83 14.27
C LYS A 235 5.23 -5.69 13.04
N ALA A 236 4.17 -6.51 13.10
CA ALA A 236 3.75 -7.36 12.00
C ALA A 236 3.34 -6.55 10.75
N ARG A 237 2.68 -5.41 10.93
CA ARG A 237 2.27 -4.51 9.84
C ARG A 237 3.40 -3.64 9.29
N SER A 238 4.61 -3.73 9.83
CA SER A 238 5.78 -2.97 9.38
C SER A 238 5.51 -1.46 9.26
N GLY A 239 4.69 -0.85 10.15
CA GLY A 239 4.24 0.51 9.91
C GLY A 239 3.35 1.16 10.96
N HIS A 240 2.76 2.30 10.56
CA HIS A 240 1.95 3.20 11.37
C HIS A 240 0.56 2.62 11.62
N MET A 241 0.24 2.47 12.91
CA MET A 241 -1.09 2.14 13.39
C MET A 241 -1.53 3.29 14.31
N SER A 242 -2.76 3.77 14.17
CA SER A 242 -3.35 4.76 15.08
C SER A 242 -3.91 4.07 16.33
N ALA A 243 -4.14 4.83 17.41
CA ALA A 243 -4.80 4.31 18.61
C ALA A 243 -6.20 3.71 18.32
N ARG A 244 -6.96 4.29 17.38
CA ARG A 244 -8.25 3.73 16.95
C ARG A 244 -8.10 2.38 16.26
N GLN A 245 -7.08 2.23 15.40
CA GLN A 245 -6.78 0.94 14.77
C GLN A 245 -6.28 -0.10 15.78
N ALA A 246 -5.57 0.32 16.82
CA ALA A 246 -5.16 -0.56 17.92
C ALA A 246 -6.37 -1.06 18.73
N ALA A 247 -7.34 -0.18 19.03
CA ALA A 247 -8.60 -0.54 19.69
C ALA A 247 -9.40 -1.55 18.85
N LEU A 248 -9.57 -1.26 17.55
CA LEU A 248 -10.19 -2.17 16.59
C LEU A 248 -9.52 -3.56 16.57
N PHE A 249 -8.19 -3.59 16.48
CA PHE A 249 -7.45 -4.84 16.49
C PHE A 249 -7.68 -5.67 17.75
N LEU A 250 -7.70 -5.04 18.94
CA LEU A 250 -7.97 -5.74 20.19
C LEU A 250 -9.40 -6.31 20.22
N ALA A 251 -10.36 -5.56 19.71
CA ALA A 251 -11.75 -6.02 19.64
C ALA A 251 -11.91 -7.17 18.62
N ASP A 252 -11.30 -7.08 17.43
CA ASP A 252 -11.25 -8.16 16.44
C ASP A 252 -10.58 -9.41 17.01
N LEU A 253 -9.49 -9.25 17.78
CA LEU A 253 -8.77 -10.35 18.42
C LEU A 253 -9.64 -11.04 19.48
N ALA A 254 -10.39 -10.27 20.27
CA ALA A 254 -11.33 -10.82 21.24
C ALA A 254 -12.48 -11.56 20.56
N ALA A 255 -13.07 -10.98 19.50
CA ALA A 255 -14.12 -11.63 18.72
C ALA A 255 -13.62 -12.94 18.07
N ALA A 256 -12.41 -12.92 17.48
CA ALA A 256 -11.79 -14.12 16.92
C ALA A 256 -11.47 -15.19 17.99
N ARG A 257 -11.16 -14.77 19.23
CA ARG A 257 -11.00 -15.67 20.38
C ARG A 257 -12.32 -16.29 20.79
N ALA A 258 -13.38 -15.49 20.92
CA ALA A 258 -14.71 -15.96 21.29
C ALA A 258 -15.29 -16.92 20.24
N ALA A 259 -14.99 -16.72 18.95
CA ALA A 259 -15.42 -17.59 17.87
C ALA A 259 -14.56 -18.87 17.71
N CYS A 260 -13.40 -18.99 18.38
CA CYS A 260 -12.54 -20.18 18.27
C CYS A 260 -13.09 -21.31 19.13
N SER A 261 -13.90 -22.20 18.55
CA SER A 261 -14.38 -23.43 19.21
C SER A 261 -13.34 -24.55 19.26
N ASP A 262 -12.37 -24.53 18.35
CA ASP A 262 -11.51 -25.69 18.04
C ASP A 262 -10.14 -25.63 18.72
N CYS A 263 -9.90 -24.64 19.58
CA CYS A 263 -8.63 -24.43 20.25
C CYS A 263 -8.75 -24.51 21.77
N GLU A 264 -8.01 -25.42 22.38
CA GLU A 264 -7.84 -25.50 23.83
C GLU A 264 -6.69 -24.57 24.22
N ASP A 265 -7.01 -23.45 24.87
CA ASP A 265 -6.05 -22.40 25.25
C ASP A 265 -5.15 -21.87 24.12
N GLY A 266 -5.74 -21.72 22.93
CA GLY A 266 -5.06 -21.22 21.74
C GLY A 266 -4.00 -22.14 21.17
N ARG A 267 -4.08 -23.42 21.54
CA ARG A 267 -3.45 -24.51 20.82
C ARG A 267 -4.51 -25.34 20.12
N ILE A 268 -4.23 -25.71 18.88
CA ILE A 268 -4.98 -26.73 18.17
C ILE A 268 -4.18 -28.02 18.34
N ASN A 269 -4.76 -28.97 19.05
CA ASN A 269 -4.15 -30.26 19.32
C ASN A 269 -4.52 -31.23 18.19
N TYR A 270 -3.52 -31.74 17.49
CA TYR A 270 -3.68 -32.78 16.48
C TYR A 270 -3.06 -34.07 16.99
N ARG A 271 -3.70 -35.21 16.71
CA ARG A 271 -3.10 -36.52 16.92
C ARG A 271 -2.47 -36.99 15.61
N GLY A 272 -1.15 -37.17 15.61
CA GLY A 272 -0.39 -37.72 14.49
C GLY A 272 -0.77 -39.17 14.18
N ALA A 273 -0.38 -39.66 13.01
CA ALA A 273 -0.66 -41.04 12.57
C ALA A 273 0.08 -42.10 13.42
N ASP A 274 1.16 -41.70 14.09
CA ASP A 274 1.94 -42.46 15.06
C ASP A 274 1.37 -42.39 16.50
N GLY A 275 0.31 -41.59 16.71
CA GLY A 275 -0.28 -41.36 18.02
C GLY A 275 0.35 -40.21 18.81
N GLU A 276 1.36 -39.51 18.27
CA GLU A 276 1.98 -38.35 18.93
C GLU A 276 1.02 -37.15 18.91
N PHE A 277 0.91 -36.42 20.03
CA PHE A 277 0.11 -35.20 20.09
C PHE A 277 0.96 -34.00 19.66
N VAL A 278 0.60 -33.39 18.53
CA VAL A 278 1.22 -32.15 18.04
C VAL A 278 0.30 -30.99 18.39
N SER A 279 0.83 -30.07 19.18
CA SER A 279 0.11 -28.88 19.64
C SER A 279 0.60 -27.66 18.84
N LEU A 280 -0.22 -27.18 17.92
CA LEU A 280 0.10 -26.02 17.08
C LEU A 280 -0.55 -24.76 17.62
N ARG A 281 0.15 -23.63 17.58
CA ARG A 281 -0.46 -22.33 17.93
C ARG A 281 -1.62 -22.05 17.00
N CYS A 282 -2.80 -21.78 17.57
CA CYS A 282 -3.97 -21.39 16.82
C CYS A 282 -3.70 -20.04 16.14
N ARG A 283 -3.67 -20.04 14.80
CA ARG A 283 -3.44 -18.82 14.01
C ARG A 283 -4.59 -17.82 14.11
N VAL A 284 -5.78 -18.31 14.50
CA VAL A 284 -7.01 -17.51 14.63
C VAL A 284 -7.00 -16.73 15.93
N CYS A 285 -6.87 -17.41 17.08
CA CYS A 285 -7.03 -16.76 18.38
C CYS A 285 -5.71 -16.28 19.03
N ARG A 286 -4.55 -16.78 18.55
CA ARG A 286 -3.18 -16.44 19.02
C ARG A 286 -2.99 -16.45 20.56
N LYS A 287 -3.80 -17.18 21.33
CA LYS A 287 -3.63 -17.31 22.79
C LYS A 287 -2.26 -17.96 23.05
N GLU A 288 -1.47 -17.40 23.97
CA GLU A 288 -0.28 -18.07 24.46
C GLU A 288 -0.64 -18.74 25.78
N THR A 289 -0.39 -20.04 25.88
CA THR A 289 -0.39 -20.76 27.16
C THR A 289 0.78 -20.23 27.98
N VAL A 290 0.50 -19.45 29.03
CA VAL A 290 1.48 -19.22 30.10
C VAL A 290 1.62 -20.56 30.82
N PRO A 291 2.83 -21.15 30.92
CA PRO A 291 3.00 -22.37 31.71
C PRO A 291 2.57 -22.07 33.15
N SER A 292 1.58 -22.78 33.67
CA SER A 292 1.28 -22.73 35.11
C SER A 292 2.49 -23.32 35.84
N ALA A 293 3.10 -22.52 36.71
CA ALA A 293 4.14 -22.99 37.63
C ALA A 293 3.56 -23.92 38.70
#